data_AF-A0A4R3MFY5-F1
#
_entry.id   AF-A0A4R3MFY5-F1
#
_cell.length_a   1.000
_cell.length_b   1.000
_cell.length_c   1.000
_cell.angle_alpha   90.00
_cell.angle_beta   90.00
_cell.angle_gamma   90.00
#
_symmetry.space_group_name_H-M   'P 1'
#
loop_
_entity.id
_entity.type
_entity.pdbx_description
1 polymer ?
#
loop_
_entity_poly.entity_id
_entity_poly.type
_entity_poly.pdbx_seq_one_letter_code
_entity_poly.pdbx_strand_id
1 'polypeptide(L)'
;MTESVTIYIYTVLVGLVAGGITISAYRIFTNELPSFQTRPRTPLGAFGQVLVVVFGGPLVLMRNAVRGRLIEHRPLPLLAASAVIASLWCFFSGAFLVNLLERLA
;
A
#
# COMPACT_ATOMS: atom_id res chain seq x y z
N MET A 1 -14.57 -7.55 22.31
CA MET A 1 -13.24 -7.85 21.72
C MET A 1 -13.35 -8.31 20.26
N THR A 2 -14.24 -9.25 19.93
CA THR A 2 -14.42 -9.76 18.56
C THR A 2 -14.80 -8.69 17.55
N GLU A 3 -15.72 -7.79 17.90
CA GLU A 3 -16.17 -6.70 17.00
C GLU A 3 -15.04 -5.76 16.60
N SER A 4 -14.20 -5.35 17.55
CA SER A 4 -13.06 -4.46 17.29
C SER A 4 -12.03 -5.10 16.35
N VAL A 5 -11.80 -6.41 16.49
CA VAL A 5 -10.91 -7.17 15.61
C VAL A 5 -11.49 -7.25 14.20
N THR A 6 -12.80 -7.50 14.07
CA THR A 6 -13.47 -7.52 12.75
C THR A 6 -13.39 -6.17 12.05
N ILE A 7 -13.64 -5.07 12.76
CA ILE A 7 -13.52 -3.71 12.19
C ILE A 7 -12.09 -3.43 11.74
N TYR A 8 -11.10 -3.79 12.56
CA TYR A 8 -9.69 -3.63 12.20
C TYR A 8 -9.34 -4.41 10.92
N ILE A 9 -9.70 -5.70 10.86
CA ILE A 9 -9.43 -6.55 9.69
C ILE A 9 -10.13 -5.98 8.45
N TYR A 10 -11.41 -5.63 8.56
CA TYR A 10 -12.16 -5.02 7.45
C TYR A 10 -11.45 -3.76 6.92
N THR A 11 -11.04 -2.87 7.83
CA THR A 11 -10.37 -1.62 7.47
C THR A 11 -9.02 -1.89 6.80
N VAL A 12 -8.22 -2.83 7.30
CA VAL A 12 -6.96 -3.25 6.65
C VAL A 12 -7.22 -3.80 5.25
N LEU A 13 -8.27 -4.61 5.06
CA LEU A 13 -8.62 -5.16 3.76
C LEU A 13 -9.05 -4.09 2.77
N VAL A 14 -9.82 -3.07 3.20
CA VAL A 14 -10.15 -1.91 2.36
C VAL A 14 -8.88 -1.21 1.87
N GLY A 15 -7.93 -0.95 2.77
CA GLY A 15 -6.65 -0.35 2.40
C GLY A 15 -5.84 -1.22 1.43
N LEU A 16 -5.84 -2.54 1.63
CA LEU A 16 -5.16 -3.49 0.74
C LEU A 16 -5.77 -3.48 -0.66
N VAL A 17 -7.11 -3.50 -0.77
CA VAL A 17 -7.84 -3.43 -2.05
C VAL A 17 -7.54 -2.11 -2.75
N ALA A 18 -7.61 -0.99 -2.04
CA ALA A 18 -7.30 0.32 -2.59
C ALA A 18 -5.87 0.40 -3.13
N GLY A 19 -4.89 -0.15 -2.40
CA GLY A 19 -3.51 -0.26 -2.87
C GLY A 19 -3.37 -1.13 -4.12
N GLY A 20 -4.07 -2.27 -4.18
CA GLY A 20 -4.08 -3.15 -5.35
C GLY A 20 -4.65 -2.46 -6.60
N ILE A 21 -5.76 -1.73 -6.46
CA ILE A 21 -6.36 -0.92 -7.53
C ILE A 21 -5.37 0.16 -7.98
N THR A 22 -4.77 0.88 -7.02
CA THR A 22 -3.83 1.98 -7.31
C THR A 22 -2.61 1.49 -8.09
N ILE A 23 -2.01 0.36 -7.69
CA ILE A 23 -0.87 -0.22 -8.41
C ILE A 23 -1.27 -0.68 -9.82
N SER A 24 -2.46 -1.28 -9.95
CA SER A 24 -2.97 -1.75 -11.24
C SER A 24 -3.19 -0.57 -12.19
N ALA A 25 -3.83 0.50 -11.71
CA ALA A 25 -4.01 1.73 -12.48
C ALA A 25 -2.66 2.34 -12.87
N TYR A 26 -1.73 2.48 -11.94
CA TYR A 26 -0.38 2.97 -12.24
C TYR A 26 0.29 2.17 -13.35
N ARG A 27 0.22 0.83 -13.29
CA ARG A 27 0.84 -0.04 -14.29
C ARG A 27 0.19 0.11 -15.67
N ILE A 28 -1.13 0.30 -15.73
CA ILE A 28 -1.83 0.54 -17.00
C ILE A 28 -1.36 1.84 -17.66
N PHE A 29 -1.18 2.91 -16.89
CA PHE A 29 -0.79 4.22 -17.44
C PHE A 29 0.71 4.37 -17.70
N THR A 30 1.56 3.65 -16.96
CA THR A 30 3.03 3.82 -17.04
C THR A 30 3.74 2.65 -17.70
N ASN A 31 3.09 1.49 -17.87
CA ASN A 31 3.71 0.21 -18.22
C ASN A 31 4.84 -0.24 -17.26
N GLU A 32 4.96 0.40 -16.11
CA GLU A 32 5.98 0.12 -15.11
C GLU A 32 5.36 -0.29 -13.77
N LEU A 33 6.16 -0.96 -12.95
CA LEU A 33 5.80 -1.25 -11.58
C LEU A 33 6.19 -0.07 -10.68
N PRO A 34 5.30 0.38 -9.77
CA PRO A 34 5.62 1.52 -8.92
C PRO A 34 6.77 1.16 -7.96
N SER A 35 7.62 2.14 -7.68
CA SER A 35 8.78 2.01 -6.79
C SER A 35 8.93 3.25 -5.92
N PHE A 36 9.48 3.11 -4.72
CA PHE A 36 9.85 4.26 -3.89
C PHE A 36 10.94 5.13 -4.53
N GLN A 37 11.64 4.60 -5.53
CA GLN A 37 12.68 5.32 -6.28
C GLN A 37 12.16 5.98 -7.56
N THR A 38 10.85 5.87 -7.87
CA THR A 38 10.27 6.51 -9.05
C THR A 38 10.45 8.02 -8.96
N ARG A 39 11.06 8.62 -10.00
CA ARG A 39 11.30 10.07 -10.08
C ARG A 39 10.36 10.69 -11.11
N PRO A 40 9.29 11.37 -10.68
CA PRO A 40 8.36 12.04 -11.60
C PRO A 40 9.07 13.19 -12.32
N ARG A 41 8.80 13.36 -13.61
CA ARG A 41 9.39 14.42 -14.46
C ARG A 41 8.54 15.68 -14.55
N THR A 42 7.27 15.60 -14.13
CA THR A 42 6.30 16.69 -14.21
C THR A 42 5.62 16.90 -12.85
N PRO A 43 5.15 18.12 -12.54
CA PRO A 43 4.42 18.38 -11.29
C PRO A 43 3.17 17.50 -11.14
N LEU A 44 2.43 17.29 -12.23
CA LEU A 44 1.26 16.41 -12.23
C LEU A 44 1.64 14.95 -11.96
N GLY A 45 2.73 14.48 -12.56
CA GLY A 45 3.27 13.15 -12.28
C GLY A 45 3.72 13.01 -10.82
N ALA A 46 4.26 14.07 -10.22
CA ALA A 46 4.65 14.07 -8.81
C ALA A 46 3.44 13.96 -7.88
N PHE A 47 2.38 14.71 -8.16
CA PHE A 47 1.11 14.59 -7.44
C PHE A 47 0.53 13.17 -7.55
N GLY A 48 0.48 12.61 -8.76
CA GLY A 48 0.04 11.23 -8.98
C GLY A 48 0.91 10.21 -8.23
N GLN A 49 2.22 10.41 -8.21
CA GLN A 49 3.14 9.55 -7.47
C GLN A 49 2.87 9.56 -5.95
N VAL A 50 2.47 10.70 -5.37
CA VAL A 50 2.07 10.77 -3.96
C VAL A 50 0.88 9.86 -3.71
N LEU A 51 -0.17 9.92 -4.53
CA LEU A 51 -1.33 9.03 -4.40
C LEU A 51 -0.92 7.55 -4.51
N VAL A 52 -0.05 7.24 -5.47
CA VAL A 52 0.49 5.88 -5.67
C VAL A 52 1.25 5.40 -4.45
N VAL A 53 2.04 6.25 -3.80
CA VAL A 53 2.78 5.89 -2.58
C VAL A 53 1.85 5.76 -1.38
N VAL A 54 0.88 6.67 -1.22
CA VAL A 54 -0.07 6.64 -0.09
C VAL A 54 -0.88 5.35 -0.06
N PHE A 55 -1.41 4.92 -1.22
CA PHE A 55 -2.24 3.71 -1.29
C PHE A 55 -1.47 2.45 -1.67
N GLY A 56 -0.56 2.53 -2.65
CA GLY A 56 0.23 1.39 -3.14
C GLY A 56 1.51 1.12 -2.35
N GLY A 57 1.95 2.05 -1.49
CA GLY A 57 3.13 1.92 -0.63
C GLY A 57 3.25 0.58 0.12
N PRO A 58 2.22 0.10 0.85
CA PRO A 58 2.31 -1.18 1.58
C PRO A 58 2.59 -2.38 0.68
N LEU A 59 2.04 -2.40 -0.54
CA LEU A 59 2.30 -3.49 -1.50
C LEU A 59 3.69 -3.36 -2.13
N VAL A 60 4.18 -2.14 -2.41
CA VAL A 60 5.56 -1.91 -2.88
C VAL A 60 6.56 -2.32 -1.81
N LEU A 61 6.29 -2.00 -0.54
CA LEU A 61 7.07 -2.42 0.62
C LEU A 61 7.12 -3.95 0.72
N MET A 62 5.96 -4.62 0.70
CA MET A 62 5.90 -6.08 0.79
C MET A 62 6.59 -6.77 -0.39
N ARG A 63 6.44 -6.25 -1.61
CA ARG A 63 7.18 -6.76 -2.78
C ARG A 63 8.68 -6.68 -2.56
N ASN A 64 9.18 -5.56 -2.03
CA ASN A 64 10.60 -5.38 -1.77
C ASN A 64 11.09 -6.28 -0.63
N ALA A 65 10.30 -6.45 0.44
CA ALA A 65 10.63 -7.31 1.57
C ALA A 65 10.69 -8.80 1.16
N VAL A 66 9.71 -9.26 0.38
CA VAL A 66 9.66 -10.62 -0.17
C VAL A 66 10.84 -10.85 -1.12
N ARG A 67 11.12 -9.93 -2.05
CA ARG A 67 12.29 -10.03 -2.93
C ARG A 67 13.60 -10.02 -2.15
N GLY A 68 13.73 -9.18 -1.14
CA GLY A 68 14.89 -9.15 -0.25
C GLY A 68 15.07 -10.47 0.51
N ARG A 69 13.98 -11.14 0.91
CA ARG A 69 14.07 -12.47 1.51
C ARG A 69 14.47 -13.54 0.51
N LEU A 70 13.88 -13.54 -0.70
CA LEU A 70 14.07 -14.58 -1.70
C LEU A 70 15.40 -14.49 -2.45
N ILE A 71 15.86 -13.27 -2.76
CA ILE A 71 17.04 -13.04 -3.61
C ILE A 71 18.27 -12.76 -2.76
N GLU A 72 18.13 -11.89 -1.75
CA GLU A 72 19.24 -11.44 -0.91
C GLU A 72 19.34 -12.21 0.42
N HIS A 73 18.47 -13.20 0.65
CA HIS A 73 18.45 -14.04 1.85
C HIS A 73 18.36 -13.24 3.17
N ARG A 74 17.80 -12.01 3.13
CA ARG A 74 17.63 -11.14 4.31
C ARG A 74 16.87 -11.86 5.42
N PRO A 75 17.20 -11.66 6.70
CA PRO A 75 16.62 -12.44 7.80
C PRO A 75 15.09 -12.30 7.92
N LEU A 76 14.42 -13.38 8.29
CA LEU A 76 12.95 -13.47 8.38
C LEU A 76 12.30 -12.37 9.25
N PRO A 77 12.91 -11.91 10.37
CA PRO A 77 12.39 -10.78 11.15
C PRO A 77 12.17 -9.49 10.34
N LEU A 78 12.97 -9.23 9.30
CA LEU A 78 12.75 -8.05 8.43
C LEU A 78 11.48 -8.17 7.61
N LEU A 79 11.15 -9.39 7.14
CA LEU A 79 9.90 -9.65 6.43
C LEU A 79 8.71 -9.49 7.37
N ALA A 80 8.80 -10.02 8.60
CA ALA A 80 7.76 -9.89 9.61
C ALA A 80 7.53 -8.40 9.99
N ALA A 81 8.61 -7.65 10.22
CA ALA A 81 8.52 -6.22 10.49
C ALA A 81 7.88 -5.46 9.32
N SER A 82 8.25 -5.80 8.08
CA SER A 82 7.65 -5.20 6.88
C SER A 82 6.16 -5.51 6.78
N ALA A 83 5.73 -6.72 7.13
CA ALA A 83 4.33 -7.11 7.15
C ALA A 83 3.52 -6.34 8.20
N VAL A 84 4.07 -6.13 9.40
CA VAL A 84 3.45 -5.30 10.44
C VAL A 84 3.30 -3.85 9.96
N ILE A 85 4.36 -3.27 9.39
CA ILE A 85 4.33 -1.90 8.86
C ILE A 85 3.31 -1.79 7.72
N ALA A 86 3.32 -2.74 6.78
CA ALA A 86 2.36 -2.76 5.68
C ALA A 86 0.92 -2.88 6.18
N SER A 87 0.68 -3.69 7.22
CA SER A 87 -0.67 -3.87 7.80
C SER A 87 -1.16 -2.59 8.47
N LEU A 88 -0.30 -1.92 9.25
CA LEU A 88 -0.62 -0.62 9.85
C LEU A 88 -0.87 0.46 8.79
N TRP A 89 -0.06 0.48 7.73
CA TRP A 89 -0.26 1.41 6.61
C TRP A 89 -1.60 1.14 5.92
N CYS A 90 -1.91 -0.12 5.58
CA CYS A 90 -3.22 -0.50 5.03
C CYS A 90 -4.37 -0.10 5.96
N PHE A 91 -4.23 -0.24 7.27
CA PHE A 91 -5.23 0.21 8.23
C PHE A 91 -5.49 1.73 8.10
N PHE A 92 -4.46 2.56 8.07
CA PHE A 92 -4.64 4.01 7.93
C PHE A 92 -5.25 4.40 6.58
N SER A 93 -4.78 3.81 5.49
CA SER A 93 -5.35 4.05 4.15
C SER A 93 -6.81 3.60 4.07
N GLY A 94 -7.14 2.46 4.68
CA GLY A 94 -8.50 1.96 4.76
C GLY A 94 -9.41 2.83 5.62
N ALA A 95 -8.95 3.28 6.79
CA ALA A 95 -9.72 4.14 7.69
C ALA A 95 -10.04 5.49 7.02
N PHE A 96 -9.06 6.06 6.32
CA PHE A 96 -9.27 7.26 5.51
C PHE A 96 -10.35 7.05 4.45
N LEU A 97 -10.28 5.95 3.69
CA LEU A 97 -11.26 5.68 2.63
C LEU A 97 -12.65 5.39 3.18
N VAL A 98 -12.77 4.59 4.25
CA VAL A 98 -14.07 4.33 4.89
C VAL A 98 -14.71 5.64 5.34
N ASN A 99 -13.95 6.52 6.02
CA ASN A 99 -14.49 7.80 6.46
C ASN A 99 -14.80 8.75 5.29
N LEU A 100 -13.99 8.76 4.25
CA LEU A 100 -14.24 9.55 3.05
C LEU A 100 -15.52 9.09 2.35
N LEU A 101 -15.69 7.78 2.16
CA LEU A 101 -16.87 7.21 1.49
C LEU A 101 -18.14 7.44 2.31
N GLU A 102 -18.07 7.30 3.63
CA GLU A 102 -19.19 7.62 4.53
C GLU A 102 -19.65 9.08 4.40
N ARG A 103 -18.70 10.02 4.23
CA ARG A 103 -19.03 11.46 4.06
C ARG A 103 -19.54 11.82 2.66
N LEU A 104 -19.32 10.95 1.68
CA LEU A 104 -19.70 11.19 0.27
C LEU A 104 -21.01 10.48 -0.13
N ALA A 105 -21.47 9.51 0.66
CA ALA A 105 -22.72 8.78 0.47
C ALA A 105 -23.88 9.46 1.19
#